data_AF-A0A3N5TPF2-F1
#
_entry.id   AF-A0A3N5TPF2-F1
#
_cell.length_a   1.000
_cell.length_b   1.000
_cell.length_c   1.000
_cell.angle_alpha   90.00
_cell.angle_beta   90.00
_cell.angle_gamma   90.00
#
_symmetry.space_group_name_H-M   'P 1'
#
loop_
_entity.id
_entity.type
_entity.pdbx_description
1 polymer ?
#
loop_
_entity_poly.entity_id
_entity_poly.type
_entity_poly.pdbx_seq_one_letter_code
_entity_poly.pdbx_strand_id
1 'polypeptide(L)' 'MEKMKMRDLMVPVEKFPKISDRASFYEALSALERAQETFLAGKSEQRILLVENEEGKVIGKLSPIDLLRGLERNYGRV' A
#
# COMPACT_ATOMS: atom_id res chain seq x y z
N MET A 1 23.03 -8.14 -15.86
CA MET A 1 22.04 -7.07 -15.59
C MET A 1 22.45 -5.87 -16.41
N GLU A 2 21.55 -5.36 -17.25
CA GLU A 2 21.78 -4.11 -18.00
C GLU A 2 21.93 -2.92 -17.04
N LYS A 3 22.60 -1.85 -17.49
CA LYS A 3 22.75 -0.60 -16.73
C LYS A 3 21.42 0.19 -16.73
N MET A 4 20.44 -0.26 -15.97
CA MET A 4 19.18 0.48 -15.75
C MET A 4 19.32 1.44 -14.57
N LYS A 5 18.77 2.66 -14.70
CA LYS A 5 18.68 3.60 -13.57
C LYS A 5 17.42 3.27 -12.76
N MET A 6 17.45 3.53 -11.45
CA MET A 6 16.30 3.31 -10.58
C MET A 6 15.04 4.03 -11.09
N ARG A 7 15.17 5.24 -11.62
CA ARG A 7 14.07 6.01 -12.24
C ARG A 7 13.39 5.30 -13.42
N ASP A 8 14.11 4.41 -14.11
CA ASP A 8 13.58 3.65 -15.24
C ASP A 8 12.70 2.48 -14.77
N LEU A 9 12.78 2.15 -13.48
CA LEU A 9 12.02 1.07 -12.81
C LEU A 9 10.94 1.60 -11.85
N MET A 10 10.90 2.91 -11.61
CA MET A 10 9.93 3.51 -10.69
C MET A 10 8.52 3.48 -11.27
N VAL A 11 7.55 3.26 -10.39
CA VAL A 11 6.13 3.42 -10.71
C VAL A 11 5.65 4.78 -10.17
N PRO A 12 4.95 5.60 -10.96
CA PRO A 12 4.37 6.86 -10.48
C PRO A 12 3.43 6.66 -9.29
N VAL A 13 3.45 7.60 -8.34
CA VAL A 13 2.65 7.50 -7.10
C VAL A 13 1.15 7.55 -7.36
N GLU A 14 0.73 8.17 -8.46
CA GLU A 14 -0.65 8.30 -8.91
C GLU A 14 -1.24 6.95 -9.35
N LYS A 15 -0.39 5.97 -9.68
CA LYS A 15 -0.82 4.61 -10.03
C LYS A 15 -1.15 3.76 -8.80
N PHE A 16 -0.83 4.23 -7.59
CA PHE A 16 -1.13 3.49 -6.37
C PHE A 16 -2.48 3.94 -5.79
N PRO A 17 -3.32 3.01 -5.30
CA PRO A 17 -4.44 3.38 -4.46
C PRO A 17 -3.92 4.05 -3.18
N LYS A 18 -4.67 5.05 -2.70
CA LYS A 18 -4.29 5.90 -1.57
C LYS A 18 -5.30 5.77 -0.44
N ILE A 19 -4.84 5.98 0.79
CA ILE A 19 -5.67 5.98 1.99
C ILE A 19 -5.23 7.09 2.94
N SER A 20 -6.17 7.71 3.66
CA SER A 20 -5.85 8.73 4.66
C SER A 20 -5.11 8.11 5.86
N ASP A 21 -4.17 8.87 6.41
CA ASP A 21 -3.51 8.60 7.69
C ASP A 21 -4.45 8.59 8.91
N ARG A 22 -5.69 9.05 8.74
CA ARG A 22 -6.77 9.01 9.74
C ARG A 22 -7.73 7.83 9.54
N ALA A 23 -7.51 6.99 8.55
CA ALA A 23 -8.36 5.83 8.32
C ALA A 23 -8.29 4.86 9.51
N SER A 24 -9.45 4.34 9.89
CA SER A 24 -9.58 3.26 10.86
C SER A 24 -8.95 1.97 10.34
N PHE A 25 -8.66 1.04 11.25
CA PHE A 25 -8.14 -0.27 10.90
C PHE A 25 -9.07 -1.04 9.95
N TYR A 26 -10.39 -0.92 10.12
CA TYR A 26 -11.37 -1.57 9.25
C TYR A 26 -11.34 -0.98 7.84
N GLU A 27 -11.29 0.35 7.71
CA GLU A 27 -11.17 1.01 6.39
C GLU A 27 -9.87 0.61 5.69
N ALA A 28 -8.79 0.48 6.44
CA ALA A 28 -7.51 -0.01 5.92
C ALA A 28 -7.59 -1.46 5.40
N LEU A 29 -8.29 -2.34 6.11
CA LEU A 29 -8.58 -3.71 5.66
C LEU A 29 -9.41 -3.71 4.37
N SER A 30 -10.55 -3.03 4.37
CA SER A 30 -11.44 -2.98 3.20
C SER A 30 -10.77 -2.35 1.96
N ALA A 31 -9.92 -1.33 2.16
CA ALA A 31 -9.18 -0.71 1.07
C ALA A 31 -8.13 -1.67 0.47
N LEU A 32 -7.43 -2.45 1.32
CA LEU A 32 -6.49 -3.48 0.86
C LEU A 32 -7.20 -4.62 0.12
N GLU A 33 -8.37 -5.05 0.57
CA GLU A 33 -9.20 -6.05 -0.13
C GLU A 33 -9.59 -5.56 -1.53
N ARG A 34 -10.10 -4.33 -1.64
CA ARG A 34 -10.45 -3.73 -2.95
C ARG A 34 -9.24 -3.58 -3.86
N ALA A 35 -8.09 -3.19 -3.31
CA ALA A 35 -6.85 -3.09 -4.08
C ALA A 35 -6.42 -4.46 -4.62
N GLN A 36 -6.55 -5.51 -3.82
CA GLN A 36 -6.28 -6.89 -4.23
C GLN A 36 -7.25 -7.36 -5.32
N GLU A 37 -8.55 -7.12 -5.18
CA GLU A 37 -9.55 -7.47 -6.20
C GLU A 37 -9.28 -6.76 -7.54
N THR A 38 -8.96 -5.46 -7.48
CA THR A 38 -8.65 -4.66 -8.65
C THR A 38 -7.38 -5.16 -9.36
N PHE A 39 -6.37 -5.56 -8.58
CA PHE A 39 -5.15 -6.18 -9.09
C PHE A 39 -5.42 -7.54 -9.74
N LEU A 40 -6.19 -8.41 -9.08
CA LEU A 40 -6.56 -9.72 -9.62
C LEU A 40 -7.41 -9.61 -10.90
N ALA A 41 -8.23 -8.57 -11.00
CA ALA A 41 -9.00 -8.25 -12.21
C ALA A 41 -8.14 -7.65 -13.34
N GLY A 42 -6.84 -7.44 -13.14
CA GLY A 42 -5.93 -6.83 -14.12
C GLY A 42 -6.18 -5.33 -14.35
N LYS A 43 -6.96 -4.68 -13.49
CA LYS A 43 -7.33 -3.25 -13.61
C LYS A 43 -6.32 -2.32 -12.93
N SER A 44 -5.45 -2.87 -12.09
CA SER A 44 -4.37 -2.15 -11.41
C SER A 44 -3.11 -3.01 -11.40
N GLU A 45 -1.95 -2.39 -11.55
CA GLU A 45 -0.64 -3.02 -11.35
C GLU A 45 -0.25 -3.09 -9.87
N GLN A 46 -0.96 -2.34 -9.01
CA GLN A 46 -0.64 -2.14 -7.60
C GLN A 46 -1.71 -2.70 -6.68
N ARG A 47 -1.26 -3.36 -5.60
CA ARG A 47 -2.10 -4.04 -4.59
C ARG A 47 -1.78 -3.63 -3.15
N ILE A 48 -0.95 -2.60 -2.98
CA ILE A 48 -0.64 -1.97 -1.70
C ILE A 48 -1.20 -0.55 -1.72
N LEU A 49 -1.43 0.03 -0.56
CA LEU A 49 -1.90 1.41 -0.41
C LEU A 49 -0.72 2.34 -0.10
N LEU A 50 -0.79 3.57 -0.61
CA LEU A 50 0.00 4.68 -0.08
C LEU A 50 -0.82 5.44 0.96
N VAL A 51 -0.18 5.79 2.08
CA VAL A 51 -0.82 6.54 3.16
C VAL A 51 -0.55 8.02 2.95
N GLU A 52 -1.59 8.83 2.83
CA GLU A 52 -1.51 10.28 2.65
C GLU A 52 -2.02 11.03 3.88
N ASN A 53 -1.34 12.12 4.22
CA ASN A 53 -1.83 13.07 5.22
C ASN A 53 -2.85 14.05 4.61
N GLU A 54 -3.37 14.97 5.43
CA GLU A 54 -4.34 16.00 4.97
C GLU A 54 -3.80 16.94 3.88
N GLU A 55 -2.48 17.09 3.75
CA GLU A 55 -1.83 17.91 2.73
C GLU A 55 -1.64 17.15 1.40
N GLY A 56 -2.11 15.90 1.31
CA GLY A 56 -1.91 15.02 0.15
C GLY A 56 -0.48 14.49 0.02
N LYS A 57 0.33 14.58 1.07
CA LYS A 57 1.69 14.06 1.08
C LYS A 57 1.69 12.58 1.47
N VAL A 58 2.35 11.76 0.66
CA VAL A 58 2.60 10.35 1.00
C VAL A 58 3.56 10.27 2.20
N ILE A 59 3.07 9.76 3.32
CA ILE A 59 3.83 9.58 4.57
C ILE A 59 4.15 8.13 4.89
N GLY A 60 3.58 7.18 4.15
CA GLY A 60 3.80 5.76 4.38
C GLY A 60 3.21 4.87 3.31
N LYS A 61 3.32 3.56 3.53
CA LYS A 61 2.68 2.52 2.72
C LYS A 61 1.99 1.52 3.64
N LEU A 62 0.91 0.93 3.16
CA LEU A 62 0.23 -0.16 3.83
C LEU A 62 0.12 -1.36 2.91
N SER A 63 0.52 -2.52 3.41
CA SER A 63 0.45 -3.81 2.73
C SER A 63 -0.25 -4.84 3.63
N PRO A 64 -0.72 -5.98 3.11
CA PRO A 64 -1.46 -6.95 3.93
C PRO A 64 -0.70 -7.42 5.19
N ILE A 65 0.63 -7.51 5.12
CA ILE A 65 1.47 -7.88 6.26
C ILE A 65 1.43 -6.84 7.40
N ASP A 66 1.16 -5.57 7.09
CA ASP A 66 1.10 -4.50 8.08
C ASP A 66 -0.18 -4.60 8.93
N LEU A 67 -1.28 -5.11 8.36
CA LEU A 67 -2.48 -5.45 9.13
C LEU A 67 -2.21 -6.59 10.11
N LEU A 68 -1.52 -7.64 9.65
CA LEU A 68 -1.17 -8.78 10.52
C LEU A 68 -0.29 -8.34 11.69
N ARG A 69 0.69 -7.47 11.43
CA ARG A 69 1.53 -6.87 12.47
C ARG A 69 0.74 -5.98 13.44
N GLY A 70 -0.31 -5.30 12.96
CA GLY A 70 -1.19 -4.49 13.79
C GLY A 70 -2.08 -5.32 14.72
N LEU A 71 -2.48 -6.53 14.30
CA LEU A 71 -3.31 -7.45 15.08
C LEU A 71 -2.49 -8.31 16.04
N GLU A 72 -1.38 -8.88 15.57
CA GLU A 72 -0.55 -9.77 16.38
C GLU A 72 0.63 -9.01 16.99
N ARG A 73 0.52 -8.71 18.29
CA ARG A 73 1.52 -7.95 19.06
C ARG A 73 2.91 -8.60 19.04
N ASN A 74 3.02 -9.91 18.82
CA ASN A 74 4.30 -10.62 18.78
C ASN A 74 4.79 -10.97 17.36
N TYR A 75 4.17 -10.45 16.30
CA TYR A 75 4.48 -10.86 14.92
C TYR A 75 5.97 -10.69 14.53
N GLY A 76 6.66 -9.72 15.14
CA GLY A 76 8.09 -9.44 14.89
C GLY A 76 9.08 -10.09 15.87
N ARG A 77 8.62 -10.90 16.82
CA ARG A 77 9.51 -11.62 17.75
C ARG A 77 9.91 -12.95 17.12
N VAL A 78 11.08 -12.96 16.46
CA VAL A 78 11.83 -14.16 16.10
C VAL A 78 13.11 -14.16 16.90
#